data_AF-A0A1B9PDV3-F1
#
_entry.id   AF-A0A1B9PDV3-F1
#
_cell.length_a   1.000
_cell.length_b   1.000
_cell.length_c   1.000
_cell.angle_alpha   90.00
_cell.angle_beta   90.00
_cell.angle_gamma   90.00
#
_symmetry.space_group_name_H-M   'P 1'
#
loop_
_entity.id
_entity.type
_entity.pdbx_description
1 polymer ?
#
loop_
_entity_poly.entity_id
_entity_poly.type
_entity_poly.pdbx_seq_one_letter_code
_entity_poly.pdbx_strand_id
1 'polypeptide(L)'
;MSSKLQLTTLAVLVSAALPAQAALYKVVEVTPGVSGTEYYGTAIQPSPIADNTTFPKGCFEKDCGLGTDYKLAGETRERPDGFSYREEVPFAMDNSFGYIEDDYDGFEDYCNYQLGYATCEYWASDRWSSWSNETYGSNSQNSLAFIEATPEAPANSINTVINSLDSSGNAVGNYSTTTVRNTPIHGDITGWKQGRQWVTDGTYSVGSVSSKTGVGGERYEYYSKAAVWNGTALTAINWNHNNTQDGDYFAQGSMRDLYVNGTTFYGVGYNNYDDQHMNATIFKGDTSNLALITSTQINNAQVDISGDNINTNSVATDINKNLVVVGQAKRSGSYPQNGAAANRLFIVTDASVSSNASFFSGGIFFDGAGGEMGGINNFNEIVGRIDSENFREYDGKQRRQRAFIYPYGLTPNVTNSTEKTAITDRKTIFQNKAWLLDDLTNDGSTSGNNQYRIYNASDINDAGVISATAVKCSGGYDSTSHNAYCGDGNRDETVIAVKLVPISDDTQRSIQPRGYESTATERQGAGFGFGALTLLSLFGFMRKRIK
;
A
#
# COMPACT_ATOMS: atom_id res chain seq x y z
N MET A 1 -25.33 35.81 27.78
CA MET A 1 -26.10 35.31 26.61
C MET A 1 -25.28 35.58 25.38
N SER A 2 -24.61 34.57 24.86
CA SER A 2 -23.92 34.63 23.57
C SER A 2 -24.18 33.29 22.89
N SER A 3 -24.77 33.36 21.72
CA SER A 3 -25.39 32.28 20.97
C SER A 3 -24.36 31.25 20.54
N LYS A 4 -24.55 30.01 21.01
CA LYS A 4 -24.00 28.80 20.41
C LYS A 4 -24.53 28.71 18.98
N LEU A 5 -23.69 28.92 17.99
CA LEU A 5 -24.00 28.59 16.60
C LEU A 5 -23.72 27.09 16.43
N GLN A 6 -24.79 26.30 16.38
CA GLN A 6 -24.75 24.90 15.97
C GLN A 6 -24.40 24.86 14.47
N LEU A 7 -23.22 24.38 14.10
CA LEU A 7 -22.93 23.99 12.72
C LEU A 7 -23.44 22.56 12.49
N THR A 8 -24.73 22.46 12.20
CA THR A 8 -25.23 21.43 11.28
C THR A 8 -25.09 22.00 9.88
N THR A 9 -24.09 21.56 9.12
CA THR A 9 -24.01 21.84 7.68
C THR A 9 -23.80 20.53 6.95
N LEU A 10 -24.92 19.89 6.63
CA LEU A 10 -25.03 18.89 5.57
C LEU A 10 -25.26 19.67 4.26
N ALA A 11 -24.35 19.54 3.29
CA ALA A 11 -24.50 19.74 1.83
C ALA A 11 -23.09 19.55 1.21
N VAL A 12 -22.73 18.46 0.51
CA VAL A 12 -23.28 17.85 -0.71
C VAL A 12 -23.41 18.85 -1.87
N LEU A 13 -22.65 18.53 -2.94
CA LEU A 13 -22.63 19.04 -4.31
C LEU A 13 -21.96 20.39 -4.58
N VAL A 14 -20.76 20.30 -5.17
CA VAL A 14 -20.43 21.12 -6.35
C VAL A 14 -20.38 20.18 -7.56
N SER A 15 -21.55 19.79 -8.06
CA SER A 15 -21.67 19.55 -9.50
C SER A 15 -21.88 20.90 -10.16
N ALA A 16 -20.81 21.70 -10.22
CA ALA A 16 -20.74 22.66 -11.31
C ALA A 16 -20.72 21.82 -12.58
N ALA A 17 -21.66 22.06 -13.50
CA ALA A 17 -21.53 21.58 -14.87
C ALA A 17 -20.26 22.21 -15.45
N LEU A 18 -19.12 21.56 -15.23
CA LEU A 18 -17.87 21.91 -15.86
C LEU A 18 -18.06 21.72 -17.37
N PRO A 19 -17.49 22.58 -18.23
CA PRO A 19 -17.41 22.26 -19.66
C PRO A 19 -16.79 20.86 -19.78
N ALA A 20 -17.31 20.04 -20.70
CA ALA A 20 -16.96 18.63 -20.91
C ALA A 20 -15.45 18.40 -20.99
N GLN A 21 -14.84 18.21 -19.82
CA GLN A 21 -13.42 17.96 -19.59
C GLN A 21 -13.37 16.53 -19.06
N ALA A 22 -13.05 15.62 -19.98
CA ALA A 22 -13.27 14.21 -19.82
C ALA A 22 -12.09 13.56 -19.06
N ALA A 23 -12.40 12.91 -17.93
CA ALA A 23 -11.49 12.07 -17.16
C ALA A 23 -12.03 10.63 -17.15
N LEU A 24 -11.29 9.67 -16.59
CA LEU A 24 -11.78 8.30 -16.44
C LEU A 24 -12.43 8.05 -15.07
N TYR A 25 -11.94 8.73 -14.04
CA TYR A 25 -12.42 8.63 -12.67
C TYR A 25 -12.83 9.97 -12.08
N LYS A 26 -13.91 9.96 -11.30
CA LYS A 26 -14.23 11.01 -10.33
C LYS A 26 -13.41 10.78 -9.07
N VAL A 27 -12.85 11.84 -8.49
CA VAL A 27 -12.23 11.78 -7.16
C VAL A 27 -13.26 12.22 -6.12
N VAL A 28 -13.62 11.32 -5.20
CA VAL A 28 -14.60 11.59 -4.15
C VAL A 28 -13.90 11.55 -2.80
N GLU A 29 -13.76 12.70 -2.15
CA GLU A 29 -13.21 12.78 -0.79
C GLU A 29 -14.13 12.08 0.21
N VAL A 30 -13.52 11.36 1.14
CA VAL A 30 -14.23 10.76 2.28
C VAL A 30 -13.93 11.61 3.51
N THR A 31 -14.97 12.15 4.13
CA THR A 31 -14.84 12.92 5.37
C THR A 31 -15.00 11.98 6.57
N PRO A 32 -13.93 11.72 7.33
CA PRO A 32 -13.97 10.77 8.44
C PRO A 32 -14.61 11.38 9.70
N GLY A 33 -15.16 10.52 10.55
CA GLY A 33 -15.70 10.88 11.86
C GLY A 33 -14.67 10.97 12.98
N VAL A 34 -13.38 10.88 12.65
CA VAL A 34 -12.23 10.91 13.56
C VAL A 34 -11.28 12.04 13.19
N SER A 35 -10.50 12.53 14.16
CA SER A 35 -9.48 13.56 13.93
C SER A 35 -8.11 12.95 13.64
N GLY A 36 -7.42 13.53 12.65
CA GLY A 36 -6.05 13.17 12.26
C GLY A 36 -5.36 14.34 11.55
N THR A 37 -4.03 14.32 11.45
CA THR A 37 -3.28 15.20 10.53
C THR A 37 -3.31 14.68 9.10
N GLU A 38 -3.25 13.36 8.93
CA GLU A 38 -3.30 12.68 7.64
C GLU A 38 -4.40 11.60 7.62
N TYR A 39 -5.01 11.39 6.45
CA TYR A 39 -6.07 10.40 6.27
C TYR A 39 -5.76 9.48 5.09
N TYR A 40 -5.77 8.18 5.35
CA TYR A 40 -5.41 7.15 4.37
C TYR A 40 -6.60 6.26 4.05
N GLY A 41 -6.88 6.02 2.77
CA GLY A 41 -7.82 4.99 2.35
C GLY A 41 -7.16 3.62 2.42
N THR A 42 -7.80 2.63 3.03
CA THR A 42 -7.21 1.31 3.27
C THR A 42 -7.97 0.16 2.61
N ALA A 43 -9.30 0.24 2.51
CA ALA A 43 -10.11 -0.80 1.87
C ALA A 43 -11.38 -0.24 1.24
N ILE A 44 -11.96 -0.96 0.28
CA ILE A 44 -13.25 -0.66 -0.35
C ILE A 44 -14.20 -1.84 -0.19
N GLN A 45 -15.48 -1.56 0.09
CA GLN A 45 -16.47 -2.62 0.21
C GLN A 45 -16.59 -3.40 -1.11
N PRO A 46 -16.58 -4.75 -1.05
CA PRO A 46 -16.84 -5.59 -2.21
C PRO A 46 -18.17 -5.25 -2.88
N SER A 47 -18.21 -5.24 -4.21
CA SER A 47 -19.48 -5.03 -4.92
C SER A 47 -20.32 -6.32 -4.93
N PRO A 48 -21.66 -6.21 -4.94
CA PRO A 48 -22.51 -7.39 -5.04
C PRO A 48 -22.25 -8.17 -6.33
N ILE A 49 -22.11 -9.50 -6.25
CA ILE A 49 -21.90 -10.37 -7.42
C ILE A 49 -22.98 -10.17 -8.50
N ALA A 50 -24.24 -9.94 -8.07
CA ALA A 50 -25.36 -9.70 -8.99
C ALA A 50 -25.16 -8.45 -9.86
N ASP A 51 -24.58 -7.38 -9.29
CA ASP A 51 -24.25 -6.17 -10.05
C ASP A 51 -23.21 -6.48 -11.12
N ASN A 52 -22.19 -7.28 -10.79
CA ASN A 52 -21.11 -7.62 -11.73
C ASN A 52 -21.59 -8.52 -12.89
N THR A 53 -22.71 -9.24 -12.71
CA THR A 53 -23.35 -10.02 -13.79
C THR A 53 -24.25 -9.18 -14.68
N THR A 54 -24.95 -8.20 -14.10
CA THR A 54 -25.87 -7.30 -14.82
C THR A 54 -25.11 -6.20 -15.55
N PHE A 55 -24.03 -5.74 -14.92
CA PHE A 55 -23.13 -4.71 -15.41
C PHE A 55 -21.69 -5.26 -15.40
N PRO A 56 -21.28 -6.05 -16.42
CA PRO A 56 -19.94 -6.61 -16.52
C PRO A 56 -18.79 -5.58 -16.53
N LYS A 57 -19.04 -4.32 -16.88
CA LYS A 57 -18.06 -3.21 -16.77
C LYS A 57 -18.18 -2.43 -15.46
N GLY A 58 -19.04 -2.86 -14.54
CA GLY A 58 -19.25 -2.22 -13.24
C GLY A 58 -19.68 -0.76 -13.39
N CYS A 59 -19.05 0.13 -12.64
CA CYS A 59 -19.35 1.56 -12.68
C CYS A 59 -18.92 2.26 -13.98
N PHE A 60 -18.22 1.58 -14.90
CA PHE A 60 -18.01 2.09 -16.25
C PHE A 60 -19.26 1.99 -17.14
N GLU A 61 -20.33 1.34 -16.71
CA GLU A 61 -21.60 1.36 -17.43
C GLU A 61 -22.80 1.63 -16.52
N LYS A 62 -22.78 1.12 -15.28
CA LYS A 62 -23.72 1.51 -14.24
C LYS A 62 -23.34 2.88 -13.71
N ASP A 63 -24.27 3.84 -13.71
CA ASP A 63 -24.04 5.09 -13.00
C ASP A 63 -24.03 4.84 -11.48
N CYS A 64 -22.84 4.82 -10.91
CA CYS A 64 -22.62 4.66 -9.48
C CYS A 64 -22.62 6.01 -8.72
N GLY A 65 -22.92 7.12 -9.39
CA GLY A 65 -22.95 8.45 -8.78
C GLY A 65 -21.62 8.83 -8.16
N LEU A 66 -21.59 8.95 -6.82
CA LEU A 66 -20.41 9.22 -5.99
C LEU A 66 -19.87 7.97 -5.27
N GLY A 67 -20.35 6.78 -5.63
CA GLY A 67 -19.93 5.52 -5.01
C GLY A 67 -20.41 5.37 -3.56
N THR A 68 -21.60 5.87 -3.23
CA THR A 68 -22.19 5.76 -1.88
C THR A 68 -22.56 4.33 -1.49
N ASP A 69 -22.76 3.46 -2.48
CA ASP A 69 -23.09 2.05 -2.28
C ASP A 69 -21.87 1.20 -1.90
N TYR A 70 -20.66 1.78 -2.00
CA TYR A 70 -19.40 1.12 -1.69
C TYR A 70 -18.70 1.89 -0.58
N LYS A 71 -18.78 1.37 0.65
CA LYS A 71 -18.14 1.99 1.80
C LYS A 71 -16.62 1.94 1.66
N LEU A 72 -15.95 3.06 1.90
CA LEU A 72 -14.50 3.13 2.08
C LEU A 72 -14.16 3.01 3.57
N ALA A 73 -13.19 2.17 3.88
CA ALA A 73 -12.49 2.19 5.16
C ALA A 73 -11.17 2.93 5.03
N GLY A 74 -10.78 3.58 6.12
CA GLY A 74 -9.53 4.29 6.21
C GLY A 74 -9.03 4.41 7.64
N GLU A 75 -7.89 5.06 7.78
CA GLU A 75 -7.29 5.36 9.07
C GLU A 75 -6.65 6.75 9.07
N THR A 76 -6.61 7.38 10.24
CA THR A 76 -5.79 8.57 10.45
C THR A 76 -4.36 8.19 10.75
N ARG A 77 -3.44 9.13 10.53
CA ARG A 77 -2.08 9.08 11.10
C ARG A 77 -1.72 10.46 11.63
N GLU A 78 -1.11 10.49 12.81
CA GLU A 78 -0.50 11.69 13.40
C GLU A 78 1.02 11.74 13.13
N ARG A 79 1.60 10.55 12.96
CA ARG A 79 3.02 10.28 12.73
C ARG A 79 3.17 8.98 11.94
N PRO A 80 4.28 8.76 11.23
CA PRO A 80 4.48 7.51 10.51
C PRO A 80 4.71 6.34 11.47
N ASP A 81 4.40 5.12 11.04
CA ASP A 81 4.61 3.94 11.90
C ASP A 81 6.10 3.63 12.03
N GLY A 82 6.58 3.44 13.26
CA GLY A 82 7.91 2.88 13.49
C GLY A 82 7.93 1.39 13.16
N PHE A 83 7.21 0.61 13.96
CA PHE A 83 6.82 -0.76 13.62
C PHE A 83 5.36 -0.74 13.14
N SER A 84 5.11 -1.15 11.89
CA SER A 84 3.76 -1.28 11.32
C SER A 84 2.77 -1.98 12.28
N TYR A 85 1.55 -1.47 12.34
CA TYR A 85 0.43 -2.09 13.06
C TYR A 85 -0.16 -3.31 12.33
N ARG A 86 0.27 -3.57 11.10
CA ARG A 86 -0.22 -4.67 10.24
C ARG A 86 0.77 -5.82 10.11
N GLU A 87 2.06 -5.55 10.26
CA GLU A 87 3.11 -6.56 10.07
C GLU A 87 3.37 -7.37 11.33
N GLU A 88 3.77 -8.63 11.16
CA GLU A 88 4.19 -9.53 12.23
C GLU A 88 5.60 -9.22 12.72
N VAL A 89 6.45 -8.60 11.89
CA VAL A 89 7.82 -8.24 12.24
C VAL A 89 8.18 -6.85 11.71
N PRO A 90 9.16 -6.17 12.33
CA PRO A 90 9.60 -4.85 11.88
C PRO A 90 10.04 -4.87 10.42
N PHE A 91 9.65 -3.81 9.71
CA PHE A 91 9.96 -3.61 8.29
C PHE A 91 9.54 -4.78 7.38
N ALA A 92 8.62 -5.64 7.85
CA ALA A 92 8.20 -6.88 7.19
C ALA A 92 9.34 -7.86 6.86
N MET A 93 10.51 -7.69 7.48
CA MET A 93 11.71 -8.51 7.19
C MET A 93 12.50 -8.93 8.43
N ASP A 94 12.45 -8.15 9.52
CA ASP A 94 13.33 -8.35 10.67
C ASP A 94 12.73 -9.33 11.68
N ASN A 95 12.83 -10.62 11.38
CA ASN A 95 12.38 -11.66 12.29
C ASN A 95 13.38 -12.02 13.39
N SER A 96 14.47 -11.26 13.57
CA SER A 96 15.25 -11.27 14.82
C SER A 96 14.86 -10.14 15.77
N PHE A 97 14.12 -9.13 15.29
CA PHE A 97 13.72 -7.92 16.01
C PHE A 97 14.90 -7.01 16.39
N GLY A 98 16.11 -7.26 15.88
CA GLY A 98 17.31 -6.54 16.27
C GLY A 98 17.24 -5.05 15.96
N TYR A 99 16.69 -4.65 14.81
CA TYR A 99 16.65 -3.23 14.43
C TYR A 99 15.77 -2.38 15.35
N ILE A 100 14.74 -2.96 15.96
CA ILE A 100 13.88 -2.22 16.89
C ILE A 100 14.33 -2.34 18.34
N GLU A 101 15.19 -3.32 18.66
CA GLU A 101 15.88 -3.46 19.94
C GLU A 101 17.06 -2.48 20.07
N ASP A 102 17.75 -2.21 18.97
CA ASP A 102 18.86 -1.24 18.90
C ASP A 102 18.38 0.22 18.81
N ASP A 103 17.13 0.47 19.20
CA ASP A 103 16.51 1.79 19.33
C ASP A 103 16.71 2.67 18.06
N TYR A 104 17.13 3.94 18.20
CA TYR A 104 17.33 4.85 17.06
C TYR A 104 18.35 4.32 16.06
N ASP A 105 19.46 3.74 16.54
CA ASP A 105 20.57 3.28 15.72
C ASP A 105 20.11 2.13 14.81
N GLY A 106 19.24 1.23 15.30
CA GLY A 106 18.69 0.16 14.48
C GLY A 106 17.77 0.65 13.36
N PHE A 107 17.01 1.73 13.54
CA PHE A 107 16.26 2.36 12.44
C PHE A 107 17.21 3.00 11.42
N GLU A 108 18.28 3.66 11.88
CA GLU A 108 19.29 4.24 10.99
C GLU A 108 20.01 3.15 10.18
N ASP A 109 20.39 2.04 10.82
CA ASP A 109 21.01 0.89 10.18
C ASP A 109 20.09 0.22 9.16
N TYR A 110 18.81 0.01 9.49
CA TYR A 110 17.85 -0.48 8.51
C TYR A 110 17.80 0.43 7.29
N CYS A 111 17.74 1.74 7.49
CA CYS A 111 17.74 2.68 6.38
C CYS A 111 19.04 2.60 5.58
N ASN A 112 20.20 2.64 6.22
CA ASN A 112 21.50 2.60 5.54
C ASN A 112 21.71 1.31 4.74
N TYR A 113 21.32 0.16 5.31
CA TYR A 113 21.62 -1.15 4.74
C TYR A 113 20.52 -1.72 3.87
N GLN A 114 19.26 -1.32 4.03
CA GLN A 114 18.12 -1.88 3.29
C GLN A 114 17.38 -0.87 2.41
N LEU A 115 17.57 0.43 2.63
CA LEU A 115 17.00 1.50 1.79
C LEU A 115 18.10 2.23 0.99
N GLY A 116 19.23 2.51 1.63
CA GLY A 116 20.40 3.18 1.05
C GLY A 116 20.26 4.70 0.90
N TYR A 117 19.30 5.34 1.57
CA TYR A 117 19.06 6.78 1.38
C TYR A 117 20.19 7.64 1.96
N ALA A 118 20.46 8.81 1.36
CA ALA A 118 21.35 9.82 1.93
C ALA A 118 20.73 10.57 3.13
N THR A 119 19.44 10.36 3.41
CA THR A 119 18.68 11.06 4.47
C THR A 119 18.30 10.13 5.61
N CYS A 120 19.11 9.09 5.86
CA CYS A 120 18.78 8.06 6.84
C CYS A 120 18.69 8.57 8.28
N GLU A 121 19.49 9.55 8.70
CA GLU A 121 19.34 10.19 10.01
C GLU A 121 17.93 10.78 10.22
N TYR A 122 17.42 11.52 9.22
CA TYR A 122 16.10 12.12 9.29
C TYR A 122 14.99 11.06 9.24
N TRP A 123 15.14 10.08 8.34
CA TRP A 123 14.20 8.96 8.23
C TRP A 123 14.10 8.17 9.53
N ALA A 124 15.25 7.85 10.14
CA ALA A 124 15.34 7.11 11.38
C ALA A 124 14.73 7.90 12.53
N SER A 125 15.06 9.19 12.65
CA SER A 125 14.51 10.07 13.69
C SER A 125 12.98 10.08 13.70
N ASP A 126 12.36 10.21 12.52
CA ASP A 126 10.91 10.25 12.38
C ASP A 126 10.26 8.93 12.80
N ARG A 127 10.74 7.78 12.28
CA ARG A 127 10.19 6.45 12.59
C ARG A 127 10.47 5.99 14.01
N TRP A 128 11.68 6.25 14.51
CA TRP A 128 12.07 5.96 15.88
C TRP A 128 11.20 6.76 16.86
N SER A 129 10.90 8.03 16.58
CA SER A 129 10.05 8.84 17.49
C SER A 129 8.69 8.18 17.75
N SER A 130 8.08 7.60 16.71
CA SER A 130 6.82 6.86 16.81
C SER A 130 6.97 5.57 17.60
N TRP A 131 8.01 4.78 17.31
CA TRP A 131 8.27 3.53 18.02
C TRP A 131 8.60 3.77 19.49
N SER A 132 9.42 4.79 19.78
CA SER A 132 9.78 5.21 21.13
C SER A 132 8.55 5.64 21.93
N ASN A 133 7.61 6.35 21.32
CA ASN A 133 6.36 6.72 21.99
C ASN A 133 5.49 5.51 22.36
N GLU A 134 5.37 4.53 21.48
CA GLU A 134 4.67 3.26 21.74
C GLU A 134 5.39 2.42 22.81
N THR A 135 6.72 2.45 22.80
CA THR A 135 7.58 1.54 23.58
C THR A 135 7.83 2.04 24.99
N TYR A 136 8.15 3.33 25.13
CA TYR A 136 8.60 3.98 26.36
C TYR A 136 7.77 5.21 26.76
N GLY A 137 6.96 5.73 25.83
CA GLY A 137 6.20 6.96 26.02
C GLY A 137 4.79 6.74 26.57
N SER A 138 3.92 7.70 26.25
CA SER A 138 2.50 7.69 26.64
C SER A 138 1.65 6.69 25.86
N ASN A 139 2.23 5.99 24.87
CA ASN A 139 1.52 5.17 23.90
C ASN A 139 0.34 5.93 23.29
N SER A 140 0.58 7.18 22.89
CA SER A 140 -0.46 8.05 22.34
C SER A 140 -0.99 7.46 21.04
N GLN A 141 -2.28 7.62 20.81
CA GLN A 141 -2.93 7.14 19.59
C GLN A 141 -2.25 7.76 18.37
N ASN A 142 -2.01 6.90 17.37
CA ASN A 142 -1.46 7.29 16.07
C ASN A 142 -2.44 6.94 14.95
N SER A 143 -3.05 5.75 15.01
CA SER A 143 -3.92 5.24 13.95
C SER A 143 -5.35 5.05 14.44
N LEU A 144 -6.26 5.92 13.99
CA LEU A 144 -7.70 5.81 14.28
C LEU A 144 -8.45 5.38 13.02
N ALA A 145 -9.05 4.21 13.05
CA ALA A 145 -9.81 3.68 11.93
C ALA A 145 -11.20 4.31 11.80
N PHE A 146 -11.71 4.35 10.57
CA PHE A 146 -13.06 4.79 10.24
C PHE A 146 -13.60 4.02 9.03
N ILE A 147 -14.93 3.95 8.95
CA ILE A 147 -15.68 3.52 7.76
C ILE A 147 -16.60 4.67 7.39
N GLU A 148 -16.33 5.30 6.24
CA GLU A 148 -16.98 6.56 5.85
C GLU A 148 -16.88 7.59 7.00
N ALA A 149 -18.00 8.16 7.45
CA ALA A 149 -18.05 9.11 8.56
C ALA A 149 -18.10 8.44 9.95
N THR A 150 -18.01 7.11 10.05
CA THR A 150 -18.19 6.39 11.33
C THR A 150 -16.85 5.90 11.87
N PRO A 151 -16.46 6.25 13.11
CA PRO A 151 -15.27 5.68 13.74
C PRO A 151 -15.39 4.16 13.95
N GLU A 152 -14.30 3.43 13.69
CA GLU A 152 -14.16 2.02 14.07
C GLU A 152 -13.22 1.93 15.27
N ALA A 153 -13.81 1.87 16.47
CA ALA A 153 -13.07 1.96 17.73
C ALA A 153 -13.51 0.84 18.69
N PRO A 154 -12.90 -0.35 18.58
CA PRO A 154 -13.11 -1.44 19.54
C PRO A 154 -12.87 -0.97 20.98
N ALA A 155 -13.51 -1.63 21.95
CA ALA A 155 -13.37 -1.24 23.35
C ALA A 155 -11.91 -1.30 23.83
N ASN A 156 -11.45 -0.20 24.43
CA ASN A 156 -10.07 -0.02 24.91
C ASN A 156 -8.99 0.00 23.80
N SER A 157 -9.37 0.18 22.54
CA SER A 157 -8.39 0.32 21.45
C SER A 157 -7.56 1.59 21.59
N ILE A 158 -6.26 1.48 21.37
CA ILE A 158 -5.35 2.63 21.24
C ILE A 158 -5.17 2.97 19.76
N ASN A 159 -4.63 2.03 18.99
CA ASN A 159 -4.53 2.11 17.53
C ASN A 159 -5.43 1.05 16.91
N THR A 160 -6.13 1.38 15.83
CA THR A 160 -6.98 0.44 15.07
C THR A 160 -6.65 0.56 13.60
N VAL A 161 -6.48 -0.58 12.92
CA VAL A 161 -6.24 -0.67 11.48
C VAL A 161 -7.26 -1.59 10.82
N ILE A 162 -7.74 -1.20 9.64
CA ILE A 162 -8.68 -2.00 8.83
C ILE A 162 -7.93 -2.52 7.60
N ASN A 163 -7.79 -3.84 7.47
CA ASN A 163 -7.14 -4.52 6.34
C ASN A 163 -8.10 -4.74 5.17
N SER A 164 -9.38 -5.03 5.44
CA SER A 164 -10.42 -5.17 4.40
C SER A 164 -11.81 -4.91 4.97
N LEU A 165 -12.81 -4.90 4.09
CA LEU A 165 -14.23 -4.85 4.44
C LEU A 165 -14.93 -6.12 3.99
N ASP A 166 -15.81 -6.66 4.83
CA ASP A 166 -16.69 -7.75 4.41
C ASP A 166 -17.78 -7.26 3.43
N SER A 167 -18.57 -8.20 2.89
CA SER A 167 -19.67 -7.88 1.97
C SER A 167 -20.75 -6.94 2.55
N SER A 168 -20.89 -6.88 3.88
CA SER A 168 -21.80 -5.97 4.59
C SER A 168 -21.15 -4.61 4.92
N GLY A 169 -19.86 -4.47 4.63
CA GLY A 169 -19.05 -3.32 4.95
C GLY A 169 -18.68 -3.22 6.42
N ASN A 170 -18.53 -4.35 7.12
CA ASN A 170 -17.93 -4.41 8.46
C ASN A 170 -16.41 -4.53 8.36
N ALA A 171 -15.70 -3.99 9.34
CA ALA A 171 -14.24 -4.00 9.38
C ALA A 171 -13.66 -5.41 9.59
N VAL A 172 -12.62 -5.72 8.82
CA VAL A 172 -11.69 -6.82 9.12
C VAL A 172 -10.32 -6.21 9.36
N GLY A 173 -9.73 -6.49 10.50
CA GLY A 173 -8.50 -5.84 10.92
C GLY A 173 -8.09 -6.20 12.33
N ASN A 174 -7.26 -5.34 12.93
CA ASN A 174 -6.77 -5.52 14.28
C ASN A 174 -6.56 -4.18 14.98
N TYR A 175 -6.47 -4.24 16.30
CA TYR A 175 -6.23 -3.08 17.14
C TYR A 175 -5.26 -3.39 18.28
N SER A 176 -4.63 -2.36 18.82
CA SER A 176 -3.76 -2.44 19.99
C SER A 176 -4.50 -2.04 21.26
N THR A 177 -4.07 -2.58 22.39
CA THR A 177 -4.48 -2.18 23.73
C THR A 177 -3.24 -1.90 24.58
N THR A 178 -3.43 -1.57 25.86
CA THR A 178 -2.30 -1.44 26.80
C THR A 178 -1.59 -2.77 27.10
N THR A 179 -2.20 -3.91 26.79
CA THR A 179 -1.69 -5.24 27.15
C THR A 179 -1.42 -6.16 25.97
N VAL A 180 -1.87 -5.82 24.77
CA VAL A 180 -1.67 -6.61 23.55
C VAL A 180 -1.49 -5.67 22.38
N ARG A 181 -0.43 -5.87 21.58
CA ARG A 181 -0.13 -5.01 20.43
C ARG A 181 -1.11 -5.21 19.27
N ASN A 182 -1.56 -6.46 19.05
CA ASN A 182 -2.47 -6.79 17.96
C ASN A 182 -3.54 -7.79 18.42
N THR A 183 -4.78 -7.33 18.45
CA THR A 183 -5.99 -8.12 18.70
C THR A 183 -6.89 -8.03 17.47
N PRO A 184 -7.36 -9.15 16.87
CA PRO A 184 -8.32 -9.10 15.79
C PRO A 184 -9.62 -8.39 16.21
N ILE A 185 -10.27 -7.69 15.29
CA ILE A 185 -11.59 -7.07 15.56
C ILE A 185 -12.66 -8.15 15.82
N HIS A 186 -12.60 -9.26 15.07
CA HIS A 186 -13.60 -10.34 15.17
C HIS A 186 -13.02 -11.76 15.36
N GLY A 187 -11.73 -11.98 15.07
CA GLY A 187 -11.08 -13.30 15.16
C GLY A 187 -10.78 -13.78 16.59
N ASP A 188 -11.01 -15.06 16.86
CA ASP A 188 -10.62 -15.70 18.12
C ASP A 188 -9.09 -15.91 18.19
N ILE A 189 -8.49 -15.63 19.34
CA ILE A 189 -7.06 -15.87 19.58
C ILE A 189 -6.83 -16.87 20.72
N THR A 190 -7.83 -17.68 21.06
CA THR A 190 -7.71 -18.71 22.10
C THR A 190 -6.50 -19.61 21.84
N GLY A 191 -5.63 -19.73 22.84
CA GLY A 191 -4.35 -20.46 22.75
C GLY A 191 -3.18 -19.62 22.22
N TRP A 192 -3.41 -18.37 21.84
CA TRP A 192 -2.43 -17.41 21.32
C TRP A 192 -2.48 -16.10 22.11
N LYS A 193 -1.51 -15.21 21.86
CA LYS A 193 -1.37 -13.94 22.61
C LYS A 193 -1.61 -12.70 21.77
N GLN A 194 -1.47 -12.82 20.45
CA GLN A 194 -1.80 -11.80 19.47
C GLN A 194 -2.48 -12.44 18.26
N GLY A 195 -3.22 -11.64 17.50
CA GLY A 195 -3.71 -12.01 16.19
C GLY A 195 -3.89 -10.81 15.27
N ARG A 196 -3.81 -11.06 13.97
CA ARG A 196 -4.09 -10.11 12.89
C ARG A 196 -5.04 -10.80 11.92
N GLN A 197 -6.06 -10.08 11.47
CA GLN A 197 -7.04 -10.60 10.53
C GLN A 197 -7.01 -9.73 9.28
N TRP A 198 -6.85 -10.34 8.11
CA TRP A 198 -6.66 -9.63 6.85
C TRP A 198 -7.92 -9.57 6.00
N VAL A 199 -8.59 -10.69 5.79
CA VAL A 199 -9.79 -10.79 4.94
C VAL A 199 -10.79 -11.82 5.45
N THR A 200 -12.03 -11.71 5.00
CA THR A 200 -13.08 -12.72 5.15
C THR A 200 -13.89 -12.86 3.86
N ASP A 201 -14.23 -14.10 3.48
CA ASP A 201 -15.24 -14.36 2.44
C ASP A 201 -16.66 -14.51 3.02
N GLY A 202 -16.82 -14.30 4.33
CA GLY A 202 -18.05 -14.49 5.10
C GLY A 202 -18.20 -15.88 5.72
N THR A 203 -17.43 -16.88 5.26
CA THR A 203 -17.36 -18.22 5.86
C THR A 203 -16.02 -18.43 6.56
N TYR A 204 -14.94 -18.15 5.84
CA TYR A 204 -13.57 -18.21 6.32
C TYR A 204 -12.99 -16.81 6.42
N SER A 205 -12.16 -16.62 7.43
CA SER A 205 -11.26 -15.47 7.47
C SER A 205 -9.83 -15.92 7.71
N VAL A 206 -8.87 -15.11 7.30
CA VAL A 206 -7.45 -15.47 7.37
C VAL A 206 -6.59 -14.35 7.92
N GLY A 207 -5.39 -14.72 8.34
CA GLY A 207 -4.44 -13.81 8.95
C GLY A 207 -3.29 -14.53 9.63
N SER A 208 -2.95 -14.08 10.83
CA SER A 208 -1.91 -14.67 11.65
C SER A 208 -2.23 -14.65 13.15
N VAL A 209 -1.57 -15.54 13.88
CA VAL A 209 -1.56 -15.58 15.35
C VAL A 209 -0.13 -15.66 15.86
N SER A 210 0.16 -15.02 16.99
CA SER A 210 1.52 -14.92 17.54
C SER A 210 1.61 -15.33 19.01
N SER A 211 2.80 -15.80 19.41
CA SER A 211 3.04 -16.49 20.68
C SER A 211 3.18 -15.58 21.91
N LYS A 212 3.46 -14.28 21.71
CA LYS A 212 3.61 -13.28 22.77
C LYS A 212 2.67 -12.10 22.56
N THR A 213 2.45 -11.28 23.58
CA THR A 213 1.54 -10.12 23.53
C THR A 213 2.06 -8.94 22.70
N GLY A 214 3.37 -8.88 22.42
CA GLY A 214 3.96 -7.80 21.63
C GLY A 214 4.11 -6.48 22.41
N VAL A 215 3.94 -6.51 23.74
CA VAL A 215 4.09 -5.35 24.62
C VAL A 215 4.98 -5.68 25.81
N GLY A 216 5.59 -4.66 26.41
CA GLY A 216 6.46 -4.82 27.58
C GLY A 216 7.60 -5.79 27.33
N GLY A 217 7.88 -6.69 28.28
CA GLY A 217 8.91 -7.73 28.14
C GLY A 217 8.58 -8.84 27.13
N GLU A 218 7.37 -8.82 26.55
CA GLU A 218 6.91 -9.76 25.53
C GLU A 218 6.90 -9.15 24.12
N ARG A 219 7.54 -7.99 23.96
CA ARG A 219 7.57 -7.21 22.72
C ARG A 219 8.43 -7.82 21.62
N TYR A 220 9.50 -8.51 22.00
CA TYR A 220 10.48 -9.08 21.08
C TYR A 220 10.46 -10.61 21.11
N GLU A 221 11.20 -11.22 20.19
CA GLU A 221 11.47 -12.66 20.17
C GLU A 221 10.22 -13.53 20.12
N TYR A 222 9.27 -13.18 19.25
CA TYR A 222 8.06 -13.97 19.07
C TYR A 222 7.98 -14.53 17.66
N TYR A 223 7.24 -15.63 17.56
CA TYR A 223 6.95 -16.29 16.30
C TYR A 223 5.47 -16.10 15.95
N SER A 224 5.16 -16.17 14.67
CA SER A 224 3.79 -16.11 14.15
C SER A 224 3.49 -17.27 13.22
N LYS A 225 2.23 -17.68 13.17
CA LYS A 225 1.72 -18.68 12.22
C LYS A 225 0.59 -18.08 11.41
N ALA A 226 0.53 -18.45 10.12
CA ALA A 226 -0.65 -18.20 9.31
C ALA A 226 -1.87 -18.86 9.97
N ALA A 227 -3.01 -18.23 9.88
CA ALA A 227 -4.23 -18.65 10.57
C ALA A 227 -5.43 -18.63 9.63
N VAL A 228 -6.31 -19.62 9.79
CA VAL A 228 -7.63 -19.68 9.18
C VAL A 228 -8.67 -19.82 10.28
N TRP A 229 -9.66 -18.94 10.28
CA TRP A 229 -10.84 -19.02 11.12
C TRP A 229 -12.03 -19.50 10.31
N ASN A 230 -12.79 -20.46 10.83
CA ASN A 230 -14.12 -20.85 10.35
C ASN A 230 -15.12 -20.60 11.48
N GLY A 231 -15.83 -19.47 11.42
CA GLY A 231 -16.54 -18.94 12.58
C GLY A 231 -15.57 -18.71 13.75
N THR A 232 -15.80 -19.38 14.89
CA THR A 232 -14.92 -19.29 16.07
C THR A 232 -13.80 -20.33 16.06
N ALA A 233 -13.79 -21.29 15.14
CA ALA A 233 -12.76 -22.32 15.10
C ALA A 233 -11.49 -21.77 14.43
N LEU A 234 -10.42 -21.65 15.21
CA LEU A 234 -9.09 -21.23 14.75
C LEU A 234 -8.23 -22.45 14.37
N THR A 235 -7.66 -22.41 13.16
CA THR A 235 -6.62 -23.34 12.69
C THR A 235 -5.34 -22.57 12.39
N ALA A 236 -4.28 -22.82 13.17
CA ALA A 236 -2.95 -22.29 12.88
C ALA A 236 -2.20 -23.24 11.94
N ILE A 237 -1.67 -22.69 10.84
CA ILE A 237 -0.98 -23.45 9.79
C ILE A 237 0.48 -23.61 10.16
N ASN A 238 1.01 -24.81 9.96
CA ASN A 238 2.42 -25.09 10.25
C ASN A 238 3.35 -24.35 9.28
N TRP A 239 4.52 -23.99 9.79
CA TRP A 239 5.61 -23.55 8.93
C TRP A 239 6.05 -24.69 8.03
N ASN A 240 6.56 -24.36 6.85
CA ASN A 240 7.10 -25.37 5.95
C ASN A 240 8.36 -26.00 6.59
N HIS A 241 9.26 -25.14 7.07
CA HIS A 241 10.32 -25.55 7.98
C HIS A 241 9.85 -25.37 9.44
N ASN A 242 9.47 -26.46 10.10
CA ASN A 242 8.83 -26.43 11.43
C ASN A 242 9.84 -26.29 12.59
N ASN A 243 10.78 -25.35 12.46
CA ASN A 243 11.65 -24.94 13.55
C ASN A 243 11.27 -23.52 14.00
N THR A 244 10.93 -23.38 15.29
CA THR A 244 10.44 -22.13 15.88
C THR A 244 11.47 -21.00 15.83
N GLN A 245 12.75 -21.34 15.92
CA GLN A 245 13.84 -20.38 16.01
C GLN A 245 15.11 -21.01 15.44
N ASP A 246 15.91 -20.22 14.74
CA ASP A 246 17.28 -20.56 14.34
C ASP A 246 18.21 -19.38 14.63
N GLY A 247 19.20 -19.58 15.48
CA GLY A 247 19.98 -18.47 16.05
C GLY A 247 19.06 -17.43 16.69
N ASP A 248 19.19 -16.18 16.24
CA ASP A 248 18.39 -15.05 16.72
C ASP A 248 17.11 -14.83 15.89
N TYR A 249 16.84 -15.65 14.87
CA TYR A 249 15.70 -15.49 13.97
C TYR A 249 14.53 -16.39 14.35
N PHE A 250 13.32 -15.80 14.41
CA PHE A 250 12.08 -16.48 14.79
C PHE A 250 11.21 -16.78 13.57
N ALA A 251 10.57 -17.94 13.56
CA ALA A 251 9.72 -18.36 12.46
C ALA A 251 8.47 -17.47 12.34
N GLN A 252 8.15 -17.03 11.12
CA GLN A 252 6.99 -16.18 10.87
C GLN A 252 6.10 -16.73 9.77
N GLY A 253 4.81 -16.45 9.85
CA GLY A 253 3.86 -16.82 8.83
C GLY A 253 2.57 -16.04 8.95
N SER A 254 2.00 -15.71 7.79
CA SER A 254 0.73 -14.99 7.71
C SER A 254 0.03 -15.28 6.40
N MET A 255 -1.30 -15.36 6.43
CA MET A 255 -2.13 -15.28 5.23
C MET A 255 -2.65 -13.85 5.08
N ARG A 256 -2.50 -13.28 3.89
CA ARG A 256 -2.96 -11.93 3.53
C ARG A 256 -4.30 -11.95 2.81
N ASP A 257 -4.60 -13.02 2.05
CA ASP A 257 -5.87 -13.14 1.33
C ASP A 257 -6.26 -14.60 1.05
N LEU A 258 -7.50 -14.84 0.64
CA LEU A 258 -8.05 -16.18 0.37
C LEU A 258 -9.05 -16.20 -0.80
N TYR A 259 -9.13 -17.35 -1.47
CA TYR A 259 -10.24 -17.69 -2.34
C TYR A 259 -10.61 -19.17 -2.22
N VAL A 260 -11.90 -19.46 -2.06
CA VAL A 260 -12.42 -20.83 -1.98
C VAL A 260 -13.11 -21.20 -3.30
N ASN A 261 -12.57 -22.21 -3.99
CA ASN A 261 -13.14 -22.75 -5.22
C ASN A 261 -13.78 -24.12 -4.96
N GLY A 262 -15.10 -24.14 -4.74
CA GLY A 262 -15.80 -25.36 -4.33
C GLY A 262 -15.34 -25.82 -2.95
N THR A 263 -14.68 -26.98 -2.86
CA THR A 263 -14.06 -27.45 -1.60
C THR A 263 -12.57 -27.12 -1.50
N THR A 264 -11.96 -26.59 -2.56
CA THR A 264 -10.53 -26.26 -2.54
C THR A 264 -10.32 -24.89 -1.91
N PHE A 265 -9.56 -24.87 -0.82
CA PHE A 265 -9.12 -23.64 -0.17
C PHE A 265 -7.80 -23.17 -0.80
N TYR A 266 -7.77 -21.91 -1.24
CA TYR A 266 -6.55 -21.19 -1.58
C TYR A 266 -6.37 -20.03 -0.60
N GLY A 267 -5.20 -19.93 0.00
CA GLY A 267 -4.76 -18.76 0.74
C GLY A 267 -3.44 -18.26 0.17
N VAL A 268 -3.13 -16.99 0.32
CA VAL A 268 -1.85 -16.41 -0.08
C VAL A 268 -1.27 -15.55 1.04
N GLY A 269 0.05 -15.44 1.08
CA GLY A 269 0.74 -14.73 2.15
C GLY A 269 2.24 -14.99 2.11
N TYR A 270 2.82 -15.24 3.27
CA TYR A 270 4.18 -15.74 3.40
C TYR A 270 4.27 -16.80 4.50
N ASN A 271 5.29 -17.64 4.41
CA ASN A 271 5.58 -18.66 5.41
C ASN A 271 7.09 -18.76 5.63
N ASN A 272 7.46 -19.46 6.69
CA ASN A 272 8.84 -19.71 7.09
C ASN A 272 9.40 -20.96 6.40
N TYR A 273 10.61 -20.83 5.86
CA TYR A 273 11.37 -21.90 5.21
C TYR A 273 12.76 -22.03 5.86
N ASP A 274 13.65 -22.81 5.26
CA ASP A 274 15.03 -22.98 5.73
C ASP A 274 15.70 -21.61 5.98
N ASP A 275 16.61 -21.56 6.96
CA ASP A 275 17.27 -20.35 7.47
C ASP A 275 16.32 -19.23 7.96
N GLN A 276 15.11 -19.61 8.37
CA GLN A 276 14.05 -18.69 8.82
C GLN A 276 13.65 -17.66 7.75
N HIS A 277 13.85 -17.99 6.48
CA HIS A 277 13.52 -17.13 5.37
C HIS A 277 12.01 -16.97 5.19
N MET A 278 11.52 -15.74 5.30
CA MET A 278 10.13 -15.37 5.09
C MET A 278 9.84 -15.21 3.59
N ASN A 279 9.23 -16.24 3.00
CA ASN A 279 8.98 -16.30 1.57
C ASN A 279 7.49 -16.29 1.23
N ALA A 280 7.15 -15.58 0.16
CA ALA A 280 5.83 -15.56 -0.43
C ALA A 280 5.33 -17.00 -0.66
N THR A 281 4.09 -17.27 -0.28
CA THR A 281 3.57 -18.63 -0.18
C THR A 281 2.13 -18.69 -0.67
N ILE A 282 1.83 -19.75 -1.43
CA ILE A 282 0.47 -20.19 -1.73
C ILE A 282 0.13 -21.32 -0.76
N PHE A 283 -0.94 -21.16 -0.01
CA PHE A 283 -1.52 -22.15 0.88
C PHE A 283 -2.65 -22.88 0.17
N LYS A 284 -2.63 -24.21 0.16
CA LYS A 284 -3.64 -25.02 -0.54
C LYS A 284 -4.10 -26.18 0.31
N GLY A 285 -5.41 -26.38 0.38
CA GLY A 285 -6.02 -27.49 1.12
C GLY A 285 -7.47 -27.73 0.72
N ASP A 286 -8.16 -28.56 1.50
CA ASP A 286 -9.59 -28.82 1.35
C ASP A 286 -10.35 -28.26 2.57
N THR A 287 -11.51 -27.65 2.32
CA THR A 287 -12.32 -27.01 3.35
C THR A 287 -12.89 -27.99 4.38
N SER A 288 -12.97 -29.29 4.05
CA SER A 288 -13.36 -30.33 5.01
C SER A 288 -12.33 -30.56 6.11
N ASN A 289 -11.07 -30.18 5.89
CA ASN A 289 -10.01 -30.31 6.88
C ASN A 289 -8.90 -29.27 6.69
N LEU A 290 -9.13 -28.07 7.23
CA LEU A 290 -8.19 -26.94 7.18
C LEU A 290 -6.84 -27.24 7.83
N ALA A 291 -6.76 -28.22 8.76
CA ALA A 291 -5.50 -28.60 9.38
C ALA A 291 -4.51 -29.30 8.42
N LEU A 292 -4.99 -29.73 7.25
CA LEU A 292 -4.16 -30.33 6.18
C LEU A 292 -3.77 -29.33 5.09
N ILE A 293 -3.99 -28.03 5.29
CA ILE A 293 -3.49 -27.01 4.38
C ILE A 293 -1.96 -27.11 4.29
N THR A 294 -1.47 -27.16 3.05
CA THR A 294 -0.05 -27.23 2.70
C THR A 294 0.46 -25.88 2.21
N SER A 295 1.75 -25.63 2.37
CA SER A 295 2.42 -24.40 1.93
C SER A 295 3.34 -24.67 0.75
N THR A 296 3.14 -23.91 -0.33
CA THR A 296 3.99 -23.94 -1.52
C THR A 296 4.70 -22.60 -1.67
N GLN A 297 6.03 -22.61 -1.64
CA GLN A 297 6.85 -21.43 -1.84
C GLN A 297 6.65 -20.86 -3.25
N ILE A 298 6.59 -19.53 -3.36
CA ILE A 298 6.59 -18.85 -4.66
C ILE A 298 8.04 -18.66 -5.11
N ASN A 299 8.42 -19.37 -6.17
CA ASN A 299 9.75 -19.32 -6.78
C ASN A 299 10.00 -17.98 -7.48
N ASN A 300 11.27 -17.65 -7.70
CA ASN A 300 11.78 -16.40 -8.30
C ASN A 300 11.59 -15.14 -7.43
N ALA A 301 10.77 -15.20 -6.39
CA ALA A 301 10.59 -14.15 -5.39
C ALA A 301 11.23 -14.51 -4.04
N GLN A 302 12.02 -15.57 -3.97
CA GLN A 302 12.62 -16.06 -2.72
C GLN A 302 13.63 -15.08 -2.13
N VAL A 303 13.83 -15.15 -0.82
CA VAL A 303 14.92 -14.49 -0.09
C VAL A 303 16.26 -14.92 -0.67
N ASP A 304 16.56 -16.23 -0.59
CA ASP A 304 17.72 -16.85 -1.22
C ASP A 304 17.37 -17.31 -2.65
N ILE A 305 18.12 -16.80 -3.62
CA ILE A 305 18.09 -17.28 -5.01
C ILE A 305 19.52 -17.59 -5.44
N SER A 306 19.79 -18.89 -5.68
CA SER A 306 21.09 -19.39 -6.13
C SER A 306 22.25 -19.21 -5.13
N GLY A 307 21.95 -19.22 -3.82
CA GLY A 307 22.93 -19.10 -2.73
C GLY A 307 23.20 -17.66 -2.30
N ASP A 308 22.43 -16.70 -2.81
CA ASP A 308 22.53 -15.28 -2.53
C ASP A 308 21.19 -14.78 -1.95
N ASN A 309 21.24 -13.98 -0.87
CA ASN A 309 20.07 -13.31 -0.30
C ASN A 309 19.65 -12.10 -1.15
N ILE A 310 19.15 -12.40 -2.35
CA ILE A 310 18.70 -11.47 -3.39
C ILE A 310 17.57 -10.57 -2.88
N ASN A 311 16.65 -11.13 -2.09
CA ASN A 311 15.58 -10.39 -1.44
C ASN A 311 15.71 -10.52 0.09
N THR A 312 15.14 -9.60 0.85
CA THR A 312 15.09 -9.69 2.31
C THR A 312 13.86 -10.42 2.82
N ASN A 313 12.76 -10.30 2.06
CA ASN A 313 11.51 -10.98 2.30
C ASN A 313 10.68 -10.94 1.01
N SER A 314 9.69 -11.82 0.95
CA SER A 314 8.62 -11.72 -0.04
C SER A 314 7.27 -12.13 0.54
N VAL A 315 6.21 -11.56 -0.03
CA VAL A 315 4.83 -11.81 0.38
C VAL A 315 3.91 -11.79 -0.83
N ALA A 316 3.00 -12.76 -0.90
CA ALA A 316 1.83 -12.69 -1.76
C ALA A 316 0.71 -11.98 -0.98
N THR A 317 0.15 -10.91 -1.55
CA THR A 317 -0.72 -9.99 -0.82
C THR A 317 -2.19 -10.21 -1.10
N ASP A 318 -2.55 -10.67 -2.30
CA ASP A 318 -3.95 -10.76 -2.76
C ASP A 318 -4.11 -11.88 -3.81
N ILE A 319 -5.27 -12.54 -3.85
CA ILE A 319 -5.69 -13.57 -4.81
C ILE A 319 -7.16 -13.39 -5.22
N ASN A 320 -7.42 -13.37 -6.52
CA ASN A 320 -8.81 -13.27 -7.00
C ASN A 320 -9.42 -14.63 -7.40
N LYS A 321 -10.70 -14.61 -7.81
CA LYS A 321 -11.44 -15.82 -8.24
C LYS A 321 -10.83 -16.56 -9.43
N ASN A 322 -10.01 -15.88 -10.23
CA ASN A 322 -9.31 -16.46 -11.37
C ASN A 322 -7.99 -17.12 -10.97
N LEU A 323 -7.72 -17.22 -9.65
CA LEU A 323 -6.50 -17.74 -9.05
C LEU A 323 -5.25 -16.97 -9.48
N VAL A 324 -5.42 -15.70 -9.83
CA VAL A 324 -4.32 -14.78 -10.09
C VAL A 324 -3.86 -14.24 -8.75
N VAL A 325 -2.60 -14.47 -8.42
CA VAL A 325 -1.97 -13.98 -7.19
C VAL A 325 -1.10 -12.78 -7.52
N VAL A 326 -1.18 -11.74 -6.71
CA VAL A 326 -0.26 -10.60 -6.77
C VAL A 326 0.54 -10.51 -5.47
N GLY A 327 1.74 -9.94 -5.55
CA GLY A 327 2.59 -9.79 -4.39
C GLY A 327 3.81 -8.94 -4.66
N GLN A 328 4.73 -8.94 -3.70
CA GLN A 328 5.96 -8.17 -3.77
C GLN A 328 7.14 -8.86 -3.08
N ALA A 329 8.34 -8.60 -3.58
CA ALA A 329 9.60 -9.04 -2.99
C ALA A 329 10.51 -7.83 -2.77
N LYS A 330 10.97 -7.63 -1.53
CA LYS A 330 11.87 -6.54 -1.17
C LYS A 330 13.29 -6.92 -1.54
N ARG A 331 13.92 -6.17 -2.44
CA ARG A 331 15.34 -6.35 -2.76
C ARG A 331 16.19 -6.03 -1.54
N SER A 332 17.17 -6.88 -1.27
CA SER A 332 18.21 -6.60 -0.30
C SER A 332 19.01 -5.35 -0.71
N GLY A 333 19.36 -4.52 0.26
CA GLY A 333 20.21 -3.35 -0.02
C GLY A 333 21.63 -3.74 -0.45
N SER A 334 22.06 -4.98 -0.24
CA SER A 334 23.29 -5.53 -0.84
C SER A 334 23.13 -5.94 -2.32
N TYR A 335 21.89 -6.06 -2.81
CA TYR A 335 21.58 -6.42 -4.19
C TYR A 335 20.61 -5.40 -4.82
N PRO A 336 20.95 -4.10 -4.88
CA PRO A 336 20.09 -3.11 -5.50
C PRO A 336 19.97 -3.38 -7.01
N GLN A 337 18.83 -3.02 -7.60
CA GLN A 337 18.63 -3.03 -9.04
C GLN A 337 18.44 -1.59 -9.53
N ASN A 338 19.22 -1.19 -10.53
CA ASN A 338 19.20 0.18 -11.05
C ASN A 338 19.30 1.25 -9.93
N GLY A 339 20.15 0.97 -8.94
CA GLY A 339 20.41 1.89 -7.83
C GLY A 339 19.32 2.00 -6.76
N ALA A 340 18.36 1.07 -6.72
CA ALA A 340 17.32 1.02 -5.69
C ALA A 340 17.19 -0.39 -5.09
N ALA A 341 16.99 -0.46 -3.77
CA ALA A 341 16.59 -1.67 -3.06
C ALA A 341 15.06 -1.80 -3.12
N ALA A 342 14.51 -1.91 -4.33
CA ALA A 342 13.09 -1.80 -4.58
C ALA A 342 12.24 -2.95 -3.99
N ASN A 343 11.02 -2.63 -3.57
CA ASN A 343 9.93 -3.61 -3.47
C ASN A 343 9.41 -3.92 -4.87
N ARG A 344 9.80 -5.07 -5.41
CA ARG A 344 9.45 -5.46 -6.78
C ARG A 344 8.11 -6.17 -6.80
N LEU A 345 7.18 -5.66 -7.60
CA LEU A 345 5.83 -6.19 -7.74
C LEU A 345 5.83 -7.41 -8.70
N PHE A 346 5.15 -8.48 -8.30
CA PHE A 346 5.04 -9.70 -9.09
C PHE A 346 3.61 -10.22 -9.18
N ILE A 347 3.42 -11.15 -10.12
CA ILE A 347 2.20 -11.91 -10.33
C ILE A 347 2.49 -13.41 -10.46
N VAL A 348 1.56 -14.25 -10.00
CA VAL A 348 1.45 -15.67 -10.37
C VAL A 348 0.13 -15.83 -11.11
N THR A 349 0.19 -16.20 -12.39
CA THR A 349 -0.98 -16.20 -13.29
C THR A 349 -2.06 -17.22 -12.91
N ASP A 350 -1.68 -18.33 -12.28
CA ASP A 350 -2.60 -19.39 -11.88
C ASP A 350 -2.03 -20.21 -10.71
N ALA A 351 -2.55 -19.95 -9.50
CA ALA A 351 -2.15 -20.61 -8.26
C ALA A 351 -2.48 -22.12 -8.22
N SER A 352 -3.33 -22.62 -9.13
CA SER A 352 -3.68 -24.04 -9.15
C SER A 352 -2.61 -24.94 -9.76
N VAL A 353 -1.78 -24.38 -10.67
CA VAL A 353 -0.78 -25.13 -11.45
C VAL A 353 0.63 -24.54 -11.39
N SER A 354 0.81 -23.31 -10.91
CA SER A 354 2.12 -22.65 -10.84
C SER A 354 2.33 -21.97 -9.48
N SER A 355 3.59 -21.95 -9.06
CA SER A 355 4.08 -21.11 -7.95
C SER A 355 5.27 -20.25 -8.39
N ASN A 356 5.36 -19.87 -9.67
CA ASN A 356 6.45 -19.04 -10.16
C ASN A 356 6.02 -17.57 -10.27
N ALA A 357 6.73 -16.68 -9.56
CA ALA A 357 6.54 -15.25 -9.71
C ALA A 357 7.06 -14.76 -11.07
N SER A 358 6.28 -13.87 -11.70
CA SER A 358 6.69 -13.03 -12.81
C SER A 358 6.64 -11.57 -12.39
N PHE A 359 7.77 -10.88 -12.41
CA PHE A 359 7.82 -9.45 -12.04
C PHE A 359 7.25 -8.58 -13.15
N PHE A 360 6.57 -7.49 -12.76
CA PHE A 360 6.10 -6.50 -13.74
C PHE A 360 7.27 -5.80 -14.42
N SER A 361 7.06 -5.45 -15.70
CA SER A 361 8.08 -4.78 -16.51
C SER A 361 7.44 -3.96 -17.64
N GLY A 362 8.09 -2.86 -18.01
CA GLY A 362 7.68 -1.99 -19.12
C GLY A 362 6.62 -0.95 -18.72
N GLY A 363 6.46 0.07 -19.57
CA GLY A 363 5.57 1.20 -19.27
C GLY A 363 5.97 1.90 -17.97
N ILE A 364 5.05 1.97 -17.01
CA ILE A 364 5.27 2.54 -15.68
C ILE A 364 6.14 1.63 -14.77
N PHE A 365 6.29 0.35 -15.11
CA PHE A 365 7.10 -0.63 -14.37
C PHE A 365 8.51 -0.71 -14.97
N PHE A 366 9.24 0.40 -14.95
CA PHE A 366 10.61 0.45 -15.48
C PHE A 366 11.57 -0.39 -14.62
N ASP A 367 12.76 -0.68 -15.15
CA ASP A 367 13.69 -1.57 -14.49
C ASP A 367 14.22 -0.97 -13.16
N GLY A 368 14.08 -1.74 -12.08
CA GLY A 368 14.37 -1.28 -10.73
C GLY A 368 13.30 -0.38 -10.09
N ALA A 369 12.10 -0.26 -10.68
CA ALA A 369 10.97 0.40 -10.02
C ALA A 369 10.54 -0.35 -8.76
N GLY A 370 10.42 0.37 -7.65
CA GLY A 370 9.82 -0.10 -6.41
C GLY A 370 8.37 0.32 -6.28
N GLY A 371 7.57 -0.48 -5.58
CA GLY A 371 6.17 -0.19 -5.35
C GLY A 371 5.61 -0.85 -4.10
N GLU A 372 4.30 -0.70 -3.91
CA GLU A 372 3.53 -1.46 -2.93
C GLU A 372 2.28 -1.98 -3.63
N MET A 373 2.00 -3.28 -3.48
CA MET A 373 0.79 -3.89 -4.03
C MET A 373 -0.43 -3.42 -3.23
N GLY A 374 -1.48 -2.99 -3.93
CA GLY A 374 -2.79 -2.71 -3.34
C GLY A 374 -3.63 -3.98 -3.36
N GLY A 375 -4.54 -4.07 -4.32
CA GLY A 375 -5.38 -5.26 -4.50
C GLY A 375 -5.63 -5.65 -5.95
N ILE A 376 -6.29 -6.79 -6.16
CA ILE A 376 -6.73 -7.29 -7.46
C ILE A 376 -8.22 -7.68 -7.42
N ASN A 377 -9.01 -7.10 -8.32
CA ASN A 377 -10.42 -7.50 -8.42
C ASN A 377 -10.62 -8.76 -9.29
N ASN A 378 -11.84 -9.26 -9.34
CA ASN A 378 -12.20 -10.46 -10.10
C ASN A 378 -12.23 -10.27 -11.62
N PHE A 379 -11.96 -9.05 -12.12
CA PHE A 379 -11.75 -8.74 -13.54
C PHE A 379 -10.26 -8.64 -13.90
N ASN A 380 -9.37 -9.06 -13.00
CA ASN A 380 -7.91 -9.01 -13.14
C ASN A 380 -7.37 -7.57 -13.30
N GLU A 381 -8.02 -6.59 -12.67
CA GLU A 381 -7.50 -5.23 -12.56
C GLU A 381 -6.71 -5.12 -11.26
N ILE A 382 -5.44 -4.77 -11.38
CA ILE A 382 -4.47 -4.74 -10.28
C ILE A 382 -4.20 -3.27 -9.94
N VAL A 383 -4.27 -2.90 -8.67
CA VAL A 383 -3.93 -1.56 -8.19
C VAL A 383 -2.80 -1.60 -7.18
N GLY A 384 -2.17 -0.45 -6.96
CA GLY A 384 -1.11 -0.28 -5.97
C GLY A 384 -0.45 1.07 -6.14
N ARG A 385 0.79 1.20 -5.68
CA ARG A 385 1.67 2.34 -6.00
C ARG A 385 3.00 1.90 -6.55
N ILE A 386 3.60 2.75 -7.37
CA ILE A 386 4.85 2.49 -8.07
C ILE A 386 5.69 3.77 -8.11
N ASP A 387 7.01 3.62 -8.14
CA ASP A 387 7.92 4.72 -8.42
C ASP A 387 7.54 5.41 -9.74
N SER A 388 7.50 6.74 -9.70
CA SER A 388 7.26 7.61 -10.86
C SER A 388 8.53 8.32 -11.33
N GLU A 389 9.63 8.14 -10.60
CA GLU A 389 10.95 8.71 -10.85
C GLU A 389 11.98 7.58 -10.87
N ASN A 390 13.01 7.68 -11.71
CA ASN A 390 13.96 6.60 -11.95
C ASN A 390 15.42 6.92 -11.56
N PHE A 391 15.65 8.00 -10.80
CA PHE A 391 16.98 8.31 -10.29
C PHE A 391 17.43 7.29 -9.24
N ARG A 392 18.73 7.24 -8.94
CA ARG A 392 19.29 6.32 -7.94
C ARG A 392 18.85 6.70 -6.51
N GLU A 393 18.37 5.74 -5.72
CA GLU A 393 18.01 5.94 -4.31
C GLU A 393 19.21 5.76 -3.37
N TYR A 394 20.14 4.87 -3.75
CA TYR A 394 21.36 4.65 -2.98
C TYR A 394 22.24 5.91 -3.00
N ASP A 395 22.60 6.44 -1.84
CA ASP A 395 23.21 7.77 -1.64
C ASP A 395 22.35 8.93 -2.20
N GLY A 396 21.05 8.68 -2.37
CA GLY A 396 20.07 9.59 -2.94
C GLY A 396 18.87 9.80 -2.02
N LYS A 397 17.83 10.42 -2.56
CA LYS A 397 16.54 10.54 -1.87
C LYS A 397 15.63 9.36 -2.26
N GLN A 398 14.58 9.13 -1.47
CA GLN A 398 13.49 8.26 -1.87
C GLN A 398 12.83 8.75 -3.17
N ARG A 399 12.50 7.82 -4.07
CA ARG A 399 11.74 8.12 -5.29
C ARG A 399 10.30 8.48 -4.96
N ARG A 400 9.76 9.44 -5.69
CA ARG A 400 8.33 9.76 -5.63
C ARG A 400 7.51 8.60 -6.17
N GLN A 401 6.54 8.15 -5.38
CA GLN A 401 5.57 7.13 -5.79
C GLN A 401 4.22 7.74 -6.18
N ARG A 402 3.51 7.02 -7.06
CA ARG A 402 2.16 7.33 -7.52
C ARG A 402 1.34 6.06 -7.60
N ALA A 403 0.04 6.20 -7.39
CA ALA A 403 -0.87 5.08 -7.51
C ALA A 403 -1.02 4.64 -8.97
N PHE A 404 -1.19 3.35 -9.21
CA PHE A 404 -1.37 2.78 -10.53
C PHE A 404 -2.61 1.88 -10.60
N ILE A 405 -3.07 1.65 -11.83
CA ILE A 405 -3.93 0.53 -12.19
C ILE A 405 -3.35 -0.20 -13.40
N TYR A 406 -3.39 -1.53 -13.37
CA TYR A 406 -2.99 -2.41 -14.45
C TYR A 406 -4.09 -3.44 -14.76
N PRO A 407 -4.84 -3.27 -15.87
CA PRO A 407 -5.77 -4.28 -16.34
C PRO A 407 -4.99 -5.43 -17.00
N TYR A 408 -4.65 -6.43 -16.20
CA TYR A 408 -3.81 -7.55 -16.61
C TYR A 408 -4.43 -8.29 -17.80
N GLY A 409 -5.75 -8.51 -17.76
CA GLY A 409 -6.54 -9.10 -18.84
C GLY A 409 -6.80 -10.59 -18.63
N LEU A 410 -6.96 -11.32 -19.73
CA LEU A 410 -7.35 -12.73 -19.69
C LEU A 410 -6.25 -13.64 -19.14
N THR A 411 -6.65 -14.62 -18.35
CA THR A 411 -5.81 -15.72 -17.85
C THR A 411 -6.44 -17.07 -18.21
N PRO A 412 -5.70 -18.19 -18.09
CA PRO A 412 -6.23 -19.52 -18.43
C PRO A 412 -7.51 -19.91 -17.69
N ASN A 413 -7.68 -19.43 -16.45
CA ASN A 413 -8.88 -19.71 -15.62
C ASN A 413 -10.12 -18.92 -16.04
N VAL A 414 -9.97 -17.88 -16.86
CA VAL A 414 -11.11 -17.14 -17.43
C VAL A 414 -11.68 -17.95 -18.59
N THR A 415 -12.64 -18.83 -18.28
CA THR A 415 -13.23 -19.76 -19.26
C THR A 415 -14.58 -19.29 -19.81
N ASN A 416 -15.37 -18.59 -19.00
CA ASN A 416 -16.70 -18.10 -19.35
C ASN A 416 -16.65 -17.01 -20.43
N SER A 417 -17.45 -17.15 -21.49
CA SER A 417 -17.43 -16.21 -22.62
C SER A 417 -17.86 -14.78 -22.26
N THR A 418 -18.88 -14.62 -21.41
CA THR A 418 -19.34 -13.30 -20.95
C THR A 418 -18.25 -12.61 -20.14
N GLU A 419 -17.56 -13.35 -19.29
CA GLU A 419 -16.45 -12.84 -18.50
C GLU A 419 -15.24 -12.46 -19.36
N LYS A 420 -14.91 -13.29 -20.37
CA LYS A 420 -13.86 -12.95 -21.35
C LYS A 420 -14.14 -11.62 -22.03
N THR A 421 -15.38 -11.40 -22.45
CA THR A 421 -15.80 -10.12 -23.04
C THR A 421 -15.67 -8.99 -22.03
N ALA A 422 -16.16 -9.17 -20.80
CA ALA A 422 -16.07 -8.15 -19.75
C ALA A 422 -14.63 -7.70 -19.46
N ILE A 423 -13.72 -8.65 -19.22
CA ILE A 423 -12.30 -8.37 -18.95
C ILE A 423 -11.64 -7.69 -20.15
N THR A 424 -11.96 -8.12 -21.37
CA THR A 424 -11.43 -7.54 -22.60
C THR A 424 -11.91 -6.10 -22.81
N ASP A 425 -13.20 -5.86 -22.58
CA ASP A 425 -13.81 -4.54 -22.70
C ASP A 425 -13.25 -3.57 -21.66
N ARG A 426 -13.15 -4.00 -20.40
CA ARG A 426 -12.54 -3.20 -19.32
C ARG A 426 -11.09 -2.87 -19.64
N LYS A 427 -10.29 -3.85 -20.05
CA LYS A 427 -8.90 -3.62 -20.47
C LYS A 427 -8.78 -2.65 -21.65
N THR A 428 -9.77 -2.64 -22.55
CA THR A 428 -9.83 -1.69 -23.69
C THR A 428 -10.08 -0.26 -23.24
N ILE A 429 -10.88 -0.03 -22.19
CA ILE A 429 -11.08 1.31 -21.60
C ILE A 429 -9.73 1.95 -21.22
N PHE A 430 -8.82 1.14 -20.67
CA PHE A 430 -7.46 1.54 -20.30
C PHE A 430 -6.45 1.42 -21.45
N GLN A 431 -6.89 1.32 -22.70
CA GLN A 431 -6.01 1.23 -23.88
C GLN A 431 -4.99 0.08 -23.78
N ASN A 432 -5.36 -1.02 -23.13
CA ASN A 432 -4.57 -2.25 -22.99
C ASN A 432 -3.22 -2.09 -22.28
N LYS A 433 -3.05 -1.08 -21.42
CA LYS A 433 -1.80 -0.84 -20.67
C LYS A 433 -2.06 -0.37 -19.23
N ALA A 434 -1.02 -0.39 -18.42
CA ALA A 434 -1.02 0.19 -17.09
C ALA A 434 -0.97 1.73 -17.15
N TRP A 435 -1.54 2.37 -16.13
CA TRP A 435 -1.61 3.82 -15.99
C TRP A 435 -1.30 4.26 -14.57
N LEU A 436 -0.73 5.45 -14.43
CA LEU A 436 -0.80 6.18 -13.17
C LEU A 436 -2.23 6.71 -12.99
N LEU A 437 -2.80 6.59 -11.79
CA LEU A 437 -4.16 7.07 -11.51
C LEU A 437 -4.26 8.62 -11.60
N ASP A 438 -3.14 9.30 -11.46
CA ASP A 438 -2.99 10.72 -11.77
C ASP A 438 -3.45 11.05 -13.21
N ASP A 439 -3.11 10.20 -14.20
CA ASP A 439 -3.52 10.39 -15.61
C ASP A 439 -5.01 10.13 -15.82
N LEU A 440 -5.56 9.20 -15.04
CA LEU A 440 -6.94 8.75 -15.16
C LEU A 440 -7.94 9.66 -14.43
N THR A 441 -7.45 10.50 -13.53
CA THR A 441 -8.23 11.53 -12.84
C THR A 441 -8.05 12.92 -13.46
N ASN A 442 -7.11 13.10 -14.38
CA ASN A 442 -6.89 14.38 -15.05
C ASN A 442 -8.01 14.69 -16.03
N ASP A 443 -8.68 15.84 -15.82
CA ASP A 443 -9.71 16.39 -16.69
C ASP A 443 -9.15 17.47 -17.64
N GLY A 444 -7.86 17.81 -17.53
CA GLY A 444 -7.22 18.87 -18.31
C GLY A 444 -7.54 20.28 -17.82
N SER A 445 -8.24 20.42 -16.69
CA SER A 445 -8.52 21.69 -16.02
C SER A 445 -7.48 21.98 -14.94
N THR A 446 -7.27 23.25 -14.59
CA THR A 446 -6.54 23.61 -13.37
C THR A 446 -7.44 23.63 -12.13
N SER A 447 -8.76 23.54 -12.32
CA SER A 447 -9.76 23.38 -11.26
C SER A 447 -10.23 21.92 -11.16
N GLY A 448 -11.23 21.63 -10.32
CA GLY A 448 -11.82 20.29 -10.25
C GLY A 448 -10.85 19.24 -9.75
N ASN A 449 -10.64 18.17 -10.54
CA ASN A 449 -9.77 17.06 -10.14
C ASN A 449 -8.29 17.45 -10.02
N ASN A 450 -7.88 18.58 -10.59
CA ASN A 450 -6.50 19.01 -10.50
C ASN A 450 -6.01 19.30 -9.08
N GLN A 451 -6.90 19.42 -8.09
CA GLN A 451 -6.51 19.55 -6.69
C GLN A 451 -5.94 18.26 -6.07
N TYR A 452 -6.00 17.12 -6.76
CA TYR A 452 -5.55 15.83 -6.24
C TYR A 452 -4.34 15.28 -7.00
N ARG A 453 -3.44 14.62 -6.27
CA ARG A 453 -2.44 13.68 -6.78
C ARG A 453 -2.62 12.36 -6.06
N ILE A 454 -2.94 11.30 -6.78
CA ILE A 454 -3.25 10.00 -6.21
C ILE A 454 -1.95 9.30 -5.84
N TYR A 455 -1.71 9.20 -4.53
CA TYR A 455 -0.48 8.70 -3.96
C TYR A 455 -0.49 7.17 -3.83
N ASN A 456 -1.59 6.62 -3.32
CA ASN A 456 -1.75 5.17 -3.14
C ASN A 456 -3.13 4.70 -3.59
N ALA A 457 -3.21 3.50 -4.14
CA ALA A 457 -4.47 2.79 -4.37
C ALA A 457 -4.38 1.47 -3.60
N SER A 458 -5.05 1.44 -2.46
CA SER A 458 -4.90 0.37 -1.47
C SER A 458 -5.76 -0.85 -1.81
N ASP A 459 -6.89 -0.64 -2.47
CA ASP A 459 -7.87 -1.71 -2.74
C ASP A 459 -8.79 -1.35 -3.93
N ILE A 460 -9.35 -2.35 -4.60
CA ILE A 460 -10.28 -2.21 -5.74
C ILE A 460 -11.37 -3.27 -5.68
N ASN A 461 -12.63 -2.85 -5.82
CA ASN A 461 -13.75 -3.80 -5.94
C ASN A 461 -14.07 -4.15 -7.40
N ASP A 462 -14.93 -5.14 -7.58
CA ASP A 462 -15.35 -5.62 -8.91
C ASP A 462 -16.16 -4.57 -9.71
N ALA A 463 -16.78 -3.60 -9.03
CA ALA A 463 -17.42 -2.46 -9.69
C ALA A 463 -16.41 -1.46 -10.27
N GLY A 464 -15.11 -1.64 -10.01
CA GLY A 464 -14.03 -0.77 -10.45
C GLY A 464 -13.84 0.47 -9.58
N VAL A 465 -14.47 0.52 -8.41
CA VAL A 465 -14.26 1.59 -7.42
C VAL A 465 -13.02 1.29 -6.61
N ILE A 466 -12.14 2.28 -6.46
CA ILE A 466 -10.82 2.14 -5.84
C ILE A 466 -10.81 2.91 -4.51
N SER A 467 -10.34 2.26 -3.43
CA SER A 467 -9.93 2.94 -2.21
C SER A 467 -8.52 3.50 -2.41
N ALA A 468 -8.36 4.80 -2.22
CA ALA A 468 -7.12 5.48 -2.49
C ALA A 468 -6.81 6.56 -1.45
N THR A 469 -5.55 6.98 -1.46
CA THR A 469 -5.06 8.13 -0.72
C THR A 469 -4.55 9.16 -1.73
N ALA A 470 -4.94 10.42 -1.55
CA ALA A 470 -4.49 11.52 -2.38
C ALA A 470 -3.76 12.59 -1.55
N VAL A 471 -2.76 13.20 -2.16
CA VAL A 471 -2.20 14.47 -1.71
C VAL A 471 -3.04 15.57 -2.35
N LYS A 472 -3.62 16.45 -1.53
CA LYS A 472 -4.56 17.49 -1.93
C LYS A 472 -3.95 18.87 -1.77
N CYS A 473 -3.96 19.64 -2.85
CA CYS A 473 -3.73 21.08 -2.86
C CYS A 473 -5.07 21.81 -2.93
N SER A 474 -5.54 22.36 -1.82
CA SER A 474 -6.85 23.03 -1.77
C SER A 474 -6.91 24.20 -2.76
N GLY A 475 -7.88 24.17 -3.67
CA GLY A 475 -8.02 25.16 -4.74
C GLY A 475 -7.26 24.84 -6.04
N GLY A 476 -6.58 23.69 -6.13
CA GLY A 476 -5.90 23.24 -7.34
C GLY A 476 -4.39 23.52 -7.33
N TYR A 477 -3.63 22.59 -7.91
CA TYR A 477 -2.22 22.78 -8.25
C TYR A 477 -2.06 23.81 -9.36
N ASP A 478 -0.87 24.40 -9.47
CA ASP A 478 -0.62 25.54 -10.38
C ASP A 478 -0.75 25.15 -11.86
N SER A 479 -0.59 23.86 -12.17
CA SER A 479 -0.87 23.26 -13.47
C SER A 479 -1.38 21.82 -13.34
N THR A 480 -1.70 21.20 -14.49
CA THR A 480 -2.10 19.79 -14.57
C THR A 480 -0.93 18.81 -14.50
N SER A 481 0.31 19.28 -14.52
CA SER A 481 1.51 18.42 -14.53
C SER A 481 1.67 17.60 -13.24
N HIS A 482 2.30 16.44 -13.34
CA HIS A 482 2.52 15.55 -12.18
C HIS A 482 3.36 16.21 -11.08
N ASN A 483 4.29 17.08 -11.46
CA ASN A 483 5.23 17.79 -10.60
C ASN A 483 4.87 19.27 -10.37
N ALA A 484 3.63 19.67 -10.67
CA ALA A 484 3.15 21.01 -10.40
C ALA A 484 3.25 21.35 -8.90
N TYR A 485 3.49 22.62 -8.59
CA TYR A 485 3.50 23.11 -7.21
C TYR A 485 2.08 23.39 -6.70
N CYS A 486 1.95 23.50 -5.37
CA CYS A 486 0.74 23.95 -4.72
C CYS A 486 0.90 25.44 -4.32
N GLY A 487 0.29 26.35 -5.09
CA GLY A 487 0.33 27.79 -4.78
C GLY A 487 1.72 28.39 -4.90
N ASP A 488 2.43 28.06 -5.97
CA ASP A 488 3.83 28.42 -6.22
C ASP A 488 4.76 27.95 -5.09
N GLY A 489 4.38 26.87 -4.41
CA GLY A 489 5.10 26.32 -3.26
C GLY A 489 4.81 27.01 -1.92
N ASN A 490 3.80 27.88 -1.86
CA ASN A 490 3.44 28.63 -0.64
C ASN A 490 2.18 28.10 0.07
N ARG A 491 1.55 27.05 -0.47
CA ARG A 491 0.40 26.39 0.16
C ARG A 491 0.78 24.98 0.58
N ASP A 492 0.32 24.60 1.77
CA ASP A 492 0.52 23.25 2.29
C ASP A 492 -0.38 22.26 1.58
N GLU A 493 0.20 21.08 1.31
CA GLU A 493 -0.53 19.91 0.84
C GLU A 493 -1.10 19.13 2.03
N THR A 494 -2.23 18.45 1.83
CA THR A 494 -2.87 17.62 2.85
C THR A 494 -3.07 16.20 2.35
N VAL A 495 -2.92 15.20 3.23
CA VAL A 495 -3.14 13.79 2.87
C VAL A 495 -4.57 13.41 3.22
N ILE A 496 -5.33 12.96 2.22
CA ILE A 496 -6.75 12.65 2.36
C ILE A 496 -7.12 11.27 1.79
N ALA A 497 -8.13 10.64 2.39
CA ALA A 497 -8.74 9.43 1.88
C ALA A 497 -9.76 9.78 0.78
N VAL A 498 -9.68 9.06 -0.35
CA VAL A 498 -10.57 9.28 -1.50
C VAL A 498 -11.07 7.96 -2.09
N LYS A 499 -12.28 7.97 -2.62
CA LYS A 499 -12.77 6.96 -3.55
C LYS A 499 -12.51 7.43 -4.97
N LEU A 500 -11.98 6.56 -5.82
CA LEU A 500 -12.00 6.78 -7.26
C LEU A 500 -13.19 6.03 -7.85
N VAL A 501 -14.16 6.76 -8.37
CA VAL A 501 -15.39 6.20 -8.93
C VAL A 501 -15.35 6.34 -10.45
N PRO A 502 -15.46 5.24 -11.23
CA PRO A 502 -15.52 5.30 -12.68
C PRO A 502 -16.61 6.25 -13.20
N ILE A 503 -16.33 6.92 -14.31
CA ILE A 503 -17.31 7.71 -15.05
C ILE A 503 -18.06 6.77 -16.01
N SER A 504 -19.37 6.62 -15.84
CA SER A 504 -20.20 5.69 -16.61
C SER A 504 -20.54 6.17 -18.02
N ASP A 505 -20.61 7.49 -18.25
CA ASP A 505 -20.92 8.07 -19.55
C ASP A 505 -19.69 8.04 -20.47
N ASP A 506 -19.73 7.17 -21.49
CA ASP A 506 -18.72 7.04 -22.54
C ASP A 506 -18.32 8.37 -23.20
N THR A 507 -19.24 9.33 -23.33
CA THR A 507 -18.97 10.63 -23.96
C THR A 507 -18.18 11.57 -23.06
N GLN A 508 -18.20 11.31 -21.75
CA GLN A 508 -17.45 12.05 -20.73
C GLN A 508 -16.17 11.33 -20.31
N ARG A 509 -15.92 10.13 -20.82
CA ARG A 509 -14.68 9.39 -20.57
C ARG A 509 -13.59 9.76 -21.57
N SER A 510 -12.47 10.22 -21.03
CA SER A 510 -11.23 10.36 -21.80
C SER A 510 -10.05 10.18 -20.87
N ILE A 511 -8.93 9.70 -21.41
CA ILE A 511 -7.67 9.67 -20.71
C ILE A 511 -6.84 10.83 -21.23
N GLN A 512 -6.53 11.77 -20.34
CA GLN A 512 -5.69 12.93 -20.61
C GLN A 512 -4.42 12.79 -19.77
N PRO A 513 -3.32 12.21 -20.29
CA PRO A 513 -2.11 12.02 -19.50
C PRO A 513 -1.57 13.36 -19.00
N ARG A 514 -1.07 13.39 -17.77
CA ARG A 514 -0.45 14.60 -17.22
C ARG A 514 0.95 14.76 -17.78
N GLY A 515 1.36 16.01 -17.96
CA GLY A 515 2.72 16.36 -18.36
C GLY A 515 3.71 16.36 -17.19
N TYR A 516 4.96 16.64 -17.51
CA TYR A 516 5.99 17.04 -16.55
C TYR A 516 6.52 18.41 -16.96
N GLU A 517 6.62 19.32 -16.01
CA GLU A 517 7.27 20.61 -16.22
C GLU A 517 8.78 20.48 -16.09
N SER A 518 9.50 20.95 -17.09
CA SER A 518 10.94 21.15 -17.00
C SER A 518 11.20 22.55 -16.45
N THR A 519 11.53 22.67 -15.16
CA THR A 519 12.21 23.88 -14.69
C THR A 519 13.66 23.75 -15.12
N ALA A 520 14.01 24.30 -16.29
CA ALA A 520 15.41 24.58 -16.56
C ALA A 520 15.86 25.54 -15.47
N THR A 521 16.65 25.06 -14.53
CA THR A 521 17.37 25.95 -13.62
C THR A 521 18.36 26.71 -14.49
N GLU A 522 17.93 27.85 -15.04
CA GLU A 522 18.86 28.87 -15.47
C GLU A 522 19.63 29.27 -14.21
N ARG A 523 20.76 28.61 -14.01
CA ARG A 523 21.87 29.28 -13.36
C ARG A 523 22.14 30.49 -14.24
N GLN A 524 21.57 31.63 -13.86
CA GLN A 524 22.08 32.95 -14.22
C GLN A 524 23.50 33.00 -13.64
N GLY A 525 24.42 32.31 -14.32
CA GLY A 525 25.83 32.44 -14.12
C GLY A 525 26.10 33.89 -14.43
N ALA A 526 26.34 34.68 -13.38
CA ALA A 526 26.90 36.00 -13.50
C ALA A 526 28.05 35.88 -14.50
N GLY A 527 27.86 36.48 -15.68
CA GLY A 527 28.87 36.52 -16.72
C GLY A 527 30.06 37.29 -16.18
N PHE A 528 30.98 36.59 -15.53
CA PHE A 528 32.33 37.08 -15.32
C PHE A 528 32.99 37.09 -16.69
N GLY A 529 32.84 38.23 -17.36
CA GLY A 529 33.59 38.54 -18.56
C GLY A 529 35.07 38.28 -18.31
N PHE A 530 35.72 37.71 -19.32
CA PHE A 530 37.16 37.40 -19.42
C PHE A 530 38.11 38.58 -19.11
N GLY A 531 37.61 39.75 -18.70
CA GLY A 531 38.37 40.91 -18.24
C GLY A 531 38.54 41.07 -16.72
N ALA A 532 37.89 40.24 -15.87
CA ALA A 532 38.04 40.32 -14.41
C ALA A 532 39.19 39.45 -13.85
N LEU A 533 39.72 38.51 -14.64
CA LEU A 533 40.84 37.64 -14.27
C LEU A 533 42.22 38.28 -14.48
N THR A 534 42.29 39.49 -15.04
CA THR A 534 43.53 40.27 -15.20
C THR A 534 43.79 41.29 -14.08
N LEU A 535 42.83 41.49 -13.16
CA LEU A 535 42.96 42.42 -12.03
C LEU A 535 43.34 41.75 -10.70
N LEU A 536 43.22 40.42 -10.60
CA LEU A 536 43.68 39.64 -9.42
C LEU A 536 45.13 39.12 -9.55
N SER A 537 45.77 39.29 -10.71
CA SER A 537 47.19 38.99 -10.92
C SER A 537 48.14 40.16 -10.60
N LEU A 538 47.61 41.37 -10.34
CA LEU A 538 48.40 42.57 -9.99
C LEU A 538 48.41 42.94 -8.50
N PHE A 539 47.62 42.27 -7.65
CA PHE A 539 47.70 42.41 -6.18
C PHE A 539 48.49 41.28 -5.50
N GLY A 540 49.15 40.42 -6.29
CA GLY A 540 50.08 39.38 -5.84
C GLY A 540 51.49 39.88 -5.46
N PHE A 541 51.71 41.18 -5.44
CA PHE A 541 52.98 41.78 -4.99
C PHE A 541 52.70 42.87 -3.96
N MET A 542 52.56 42.49 -2.70
CA MET A 542 53.09 43.21 -1.52
C MET A 542 52.81 42.39 -0.24
N ARG A 543 53.63 41.36 0.00
CA ARG A 543 53.82 40.82 1.35
C ARG A 543 55.30 40.69 1.63
N LYS A 544 55.90 41.75 2.19
CA LYS A 544 57.07 41.63 3.09
C LYS A 544 57.42 42.96 3.75
N ARG A 545 57.80 42.84 5.04
CA ARG A 545 58.49 43.79 5.94
C ARG A 545 57.53 44.77 6.65
N ILE A 546 57.53 44.94 7.97
CA ILE A 546 58.60 44.90 8.99
C ILE A 546 58.04 44.51 10.38
N LYS A 547 58.91 43.83 11.14
CA LYS A 547 59.08 43.65 12.60
C LYS A 547 57.89 43.82 13.55
#